data_AF-A0A8T4D493-F1
#
_entry.id   AF-A0A8T4D493-F1
#
_cell.length_a   1.000
_cell.length_b   1.000
_cell.length_c   1.000
_cell.angle_alpha   90.00
_cell.angle_beta   90.00
_cell.angle_gamma   90.00
#
_symmetry.space_group_name_H-M   'P 1'
#
loop_
_entity.id
_entity.type
_entity.pdbx_description
1 polymer ?
#
loop_
_entity_poly.entity_id
_entity_poly.type
_entity_poly.pdbx_seq_one_letter_code
_entity_poly.pdbx_strand_id
1 'polypeptide(L)' 'MHLEEMKKEIESLVLEKGFYNKPGDIPKKLLFAFIELGEASDAWKKGEAEEKIAEELIDVIFYILDASR' A
#
# COMPACT_ATOMS: atom_id res chain seq x y z
N MET A 1 -7.36 6.36 15.92
CA MET A 1 -6.52 5.21 15.59
C MET A 1 -5.08 5.69 15.59
N HIS A 2 -4.22 5.08 16.40
CA HIS A 2 -2.79 5.41 16.43
C HIS A 2 -2.06 4.66 15.31
N LEU A 3 -0.96 5.22 14.78
CA LEU A 3 -0.20 4.66 13.66
C LEU A 3 0.21 3.19 13.89
N GLU A 4 0.60 2.85 15.11
CA GLU A 4 0.99 1.48 15.48
C GLU A 4 -0.19 0.50 15.57
N GLU A 5 -1.41 0.98 15.80
CA GLU A 5 -2.62 0.15 15.71
C GLU A 5 -2.92 -0.17 14.24
N MET A 6 -2.79 0.82 13.35
CA MET A 6 -2.99 0.64 11.91
C MET A 6 -2.04 -0.40 11.33
N LYS A 7 -0.75 -0.36 11.70
CA LYS A 7 0.24 -1.33 11.23
C LYS A 7 -0.11 -2.76 11.64
N LYS A 8 -0.66 -2.97 12.84
CA LYS A 8 -1.11 -4.28 13.33
C LYS A 8 -2.35 -4.78 12.59
N GLU A 9 -3.29 -3.89 12.29
CA GLU A 9 -4.47 -4.22 11.47
C GLU A 9 -4.06 -4.62 10.06
N ILE A 10 -3.14 -3.86 9.46
CA ILE A 10 -2.57 -4.18 8.13
C ILE A 10 -1.84 -5.53 8.16
N GLU A 11 -1.02 -5.80 9.16
CA GLU A 11 -0.37 -7.12 9.30
C GLU A 11 -1.38 -8.26 9.40
N SER A 12 -2.43 -8.09 10.20
CA SER A 12 -3.48 -9.10 10.35
C SER A 12 -4.15 -9.39 9.01
N LEU A 13 -4.44 -8.34 8.23
CA LEU A 13 -5.02 -8.46 6.89
C LEU A 13 -4.06 -9.15 5.91
N VAL A 14 -2.79 -8.77 5.87
CA VAL A 14 -1.77 -9.37 4.99
C VAL A 14 -1.62 -10.87 5.27
N LEU A 15 -1.62 -11.25 6.55
CA LEU A 15 -1.59 -12.66 6.96
C LEU A 15 -2.85 -13.42 6.57
N GLU A 16 -4.04 -12.85 6.79
CA GLU A 16 -5.33 -13.46 6.41
C GLU A 16 -5.39 -13.74 4.90
N LYS A 17 -4.88 -12.80 4.10
CA LYS A 17 -4.87 -12.89 2.64
C LYS A 17 -3.73 -13.75 2.08
N GLY A 18 -2.83 -14.24 2.92
CA GLY A 18 -1.69 -15.08 2.51
C GLY A 18 -0.61 -14.33 1.73
N PHE A 19 -0.49 -13.02 1.94
CA PHE A 19 0.53 -12.18 1.29
C PHE A 19 1.89 -12.27 2.01
N TYR A 20 2.88 -11.67 1.36
CA TYR A 20 4.27 -11.61 1.81
C TYR A 20 4.41 -10.90 3.17
N ASN A 21 4.79 -11.63 4.22
CA ASN A 21 4.80 -11.11 5.59
C ASN A 21 6.18 -11.14 6.29
N LYS A 22 7.26 -11.55 5.61
CA LYS A 22 8.58 -11.73 6.25
C LYS A 22 9.45 -10.46 6.11
N PRO A 23 10.47 -10.27 6.97
CA PRO A 23 11.41 -9.15 6.82
C PRO A 23 12.11 -9.11 5.45
N GLY A 24 12.38 -10.27 4.85
CA GLY A 24 12.96 -10.37 3.50
C GLY A 24 12.03 -9.86 2.37
N ASP A 25 10.75 -9.66 2.65
CA ASP A 25 9.76 -9.17 1.68
C ASP A 25 9.69 -7.64 1.64
N ILE A 26 10.36 -6.93 2.55
CA ILE A 26 10.36 -5.45 2.61
C ILE A 26 10.69 -4.82 1.25
N PRO A 27 11.76 -5.23 0.52
CA PRO A 27 12.04 -4.65 -0.79
C PRO A 27 10.90 -4.84 -1.80
N LYS A 28 10.15 -5.95 -1.70
CA LYS A 28 9.02 -6.25 -2.58
C LYS A 28 7.83 -5.32 -2.29
N LYS A 29 7.56 -5.05 -1.01
CA LYS A 29 6.50 -4.13 -0.59
C LYS A 29 6.80 -2.69 -1.01
N LEU A 30 8.06 -2.27 -0.86
CA LEU A 30 8.50 -0.96 -1.35
C LEU A 30 8.34 -0.88 -2.88
N LEU A 31 8.68 -1.94 -3.61
CA LEU A 31 8.44 -2.01 -5.05
C LEU A 31 6.95 -1.86 -5.39
N PHE A 32 6.06 -2.51 -4.64
CA PHE A 32 4.61 -2.36 -4.83
C PHE A 32 4.15 -0.92 -4.56
N ALA A 33 4.60 -0.28 -3.48
CA ALA A 33 4.31 1.13 -3.24
C ALA A 33 4.72 2.06 -4.41
N PHE A 34 5.84 1.77 -5.07
CA PHE A 34 6.26 2.51 -6.27
C PHE A 34 5.37 2.25 -7.49
N ILE A 35 4.87 1.01 -7.64
CA ILE A 35 3.94 0.65 -8.71
C ILE A 35 2.62 1.41 -8.52
N GLU A 36 2.02 1.35 -7.33
CA GLU A 36 0.75 2.05 -7.05
C GLU A 36 0.87 3.57 -7.19
N LEU A 37 2.04 4.14 -6.86
CA LEU A 37 2.29 5.57 -7.10
C LEU A 37 2.33 5.89 -8.61
N GLY A 38 2.84 4.97 -9.41
CA GLY A 38 2.79 5.00 -10.85
C GLY A 38 1.34 4.94 -11.37
N GLU A 39 0.52 4.07 -10.80
CA GLU A 39 -0.92 3.94 -11.12
C GLU A 39 -1.69 5.21 -10.77
N ALA A 40 -1.47 5.77 -9.57
CA ALA A 40 -2.04 7.07 -9.17
C ALA A 40 -1.68 8.19 -10.16
N SER A 41 -0.41 8.23 -10.56
CA SER A 41 0.11 9.21 -11.50
C SER A 41 -0.48 9.03 -12.90
N ASP A 42 -0.70 7.79 -13.33
CA ASP A 42 -1.28 7.45 -14.63
C ASP A 42 -2.79 7.78 -14.67
N ALA A 43 -3.53 7.42 -13.61
CA ALA A 43 -4.94 7.77 -13.43
C ALA A 43 -5.15 9.29 -13.49
N TRP A 44 -4.31 10.05 -12.78
CA TRP A 44 -4.34 11.51 -12.85
C TRP A 44 -4.07 12.05 -14.26
N LYS A 45 -3.05 11.53 -14.96
CA LYS A 45 -2.73 11.94 -16.34
C LYS A 45 -3.87 11.66 -17.32
N LYS A 46 -4.62 10.59 -17.10
CA LYS A 46 -5.76 10.19 -17.93
C LYS A 46 -7.04 10.95 -17.62
N GLY A 47 -7.07 11.74 -16.53
CA GLY A 47 -8.26 12.46 -16.09
C GLY A 47 -9.33 11.54 -15.50
N GLU A 48 -8.92 10.44 -14.87
CA GLU A 48 -9.81 9.53 -14.15
C GLU A 48 -10.46 10.22 -12.94
N ALA A 49 -11.48 9.59 -12.37
CA ALA A 49 -12.20 10.10 -11.20
C ALA A 49 -11.28 10.27 -9.97
N GLU A 50 -11.57 11.27 -9.13
CA GLU A 50 -10.80 11.55 -7.91
C GLU A 50 -10.77 10.35 -6.97
N GLU A 51 -11.86 9.58 -6.90
CA GLU A 51 -11.95 8.36 -6.11
C GLU A 51 -10.94 7.31 -6.55
N LYS A 52 -10.67 7.18 -7.87
CA LYS A 52 -9.68 6.23 -8.38
C LYS A 52 -8.27 6.69 -8.04
N ILE A 53 -7.97 7.98 -8.20
CA ILE A 53 -6.66 8.53 -7.83
C ILE A 53 -6.43 8.36 -6.31
N ALA A 54 -7.46 8.58 -5.50
CA ALA A 54 -7.39 8.42 -4.06
C ALA A 54 -7.17 6.95 -3.64
N GLU A 55 -7.83 6.00 -4.30
CA GLU A 55 -7.63 4.56 -4.11
C GLU A 55 -6.15 4.20 -4.28
N GLU A 56 -5.55 4.57 -5.41
CA GLU A 56 -4.14 4.26 -5.68
C GLU A 56 -3.18 4.89 -4.65
N LEU A 57 -3.45 6.12 -4.24
CA LEU A 57 -2.65 6.78 -3.20
C LEU A 57 -2.79 6.10 -1.83
N ILE A 58 -3.96 5.57 -1.51
CA ILE A 58 -4.17 4.77 -0.29
C ILE A 58 -3.38 3.46 -0.38
N ASP A 59 -3.32 2.83 -1.56
CA ASP A 59 -2.55 1.59 -1.75
C ASP A 59 -1.04 1.82 -1.59
N VAL A 60 -0.52 2.97 -2.05
CA VAL A 60 0.86 3.41 -1.74
C VAL A 60 1.09 3.46 -0.23
N ILE A 61 0.19 4.13 0.50
CA ILE A 61 0.30 4.28 1.95
C ILE A 61 0.21 2.92 2.63
N PHE A 62 -0.68 2.04 2.17
CA PHE A 62 -0.83 0.68 2.68
C PHE A 62 0.50 -0.07 2.61
N TYR A 63 1.16 -0.12 1.45
CA TYR A 63 2.43 -0.82 1.31
C TYR A 63 3.57 -0.20 2.11
N ILE A 64 3.59 1.13 2.28
CA ILE A 64 4.58 1.81 3.14
C ILE A 64 4.38 1.43 4.62
N LEU A 65 3.13 1.43 5.08
CA LEU A 65 2.80 1.02 6.45
C LEU A 65 3.13 -0.47 6.68
N ASP A 66 2.80 -1.31 5.71
CA ASP A 66 3.07 -2.74 5.71
C ASP A 66 4.58 -3.09 5.66
N ALA A 67 5.39 -2.20 5.08
CA ALA A 67 6.86 -2.32 5.03
C ALA A 67 7.57 -1.74 6.26
N SER A 68 6.90 -0.91 7.07
CA SER A 68 7.50 -0.15 8.19
C SER A 68 7.09 -0.63 9.58
N ARG A 69 6.58 -1.86 9.65
CA ARG A 69 6.25 -2.58 10.88
C ARG A 69 7.45 -3.31 11.46
#